data_AF-A0A2D8GGB6-F1
#
_entry.id   AF-A0A2D8GGB6-F1
#
_cell.length_a   1.000
_cell.length_b   1.000
_cell.length_c   1.000
_cell.angle_alpha   90.00
_cell.angle_beta   90.00
_cell.angle_gamma   90.00
#
_symmetry.space_group_name_H-M   'P 1'
#
loop_
_entity.id
_entity.type
_entity.pdbx_description
1 polymer ?
#
loop_
_entity_poly.entity_id
_entity_poly.type
_entity_poly.pdbx_seq_one_letter_code
_entity_poly.pdbx_strand_id
1 'polypeptide(L)'
;MSRLADLRGLLAFGAIVFAIAGAWQWIEGRPIDSITTVTTTTTTSTTTTVPQSTTTLLEDAVEATCRRSAEFVAEAKLIPDDSGPGPLARLALSYWSDLEVVAVESATVEIGAVVDYYQSYLDTAEPFAFDTADIILEGDKERFQQLVTRPAPGLEASRSMVTFLCQIEVPDQPSISPRSFDALEDRLLDPP
;
A
#
# COMPACT_ATOMS: atom_id res chain seq x y z
N MET A 1 4.62 -34.96 -16.94
CA MET A 1 3.32 -34.41 -17.37
C MET A 1 3.20 -32.92 -17.02
N SER A 2 4.24 -32.09 -17.23
CA SER A 2 4.27 -30.70 -16.71
C SER A 2 4.05 -29.61 -17.77
N ARG A 3 4.33 -29.86 -19.05
CA ARG A 3 4.29 -28.80 -20.07
C ARG A 3 2.89 -28.33 -20.49
N LEU A 4 1.85 -29.12 -20.22
CA LEU A 4 0.46 -28.79 -20.55
C LEU A 4 -0.23 -27.95 -19.47
N ALA A 5 0.25 -28.00 -18.21
CA ALA A 5 -0.27 -27.19 -17.12
C ALA A 5 0.29 -25.76 -17.19
N ASP A 6 1.59 -25.61 -17.47
CA ASP A 6 2.24 -24.29 -17.66
C ASP A 6 1.65 -23.53 -18.86
N LEU A 7 1.35 -24.22 -19.97
CA LEU A 7 0.73 -23.61 -21.14
C LEU A 7 -0.70 -23.13 -20.87
N ARG A 8 -1.44 -23.83 -20.01
CA ARG A 8 -2.80 -23.47 -19.60
C ARG A 8 -2.81 -22.30 -18.61
N GLY A 9 -1.84 -22.25 -17.69
CA GLY A 9 -1.62 -21.11 -16.82
C GLY A 9 -1.36 -19.84 -17.63
N LEU A 10 -0.46 -19.91 -18.61
CA LEU A 10 -0.12 -18.76 -19.46
C LEU A 10 -1.31 -18.25 -20.30
N LEU A 11 -2.13 -19.16 -20.83
CA LEU A 11 -3.35 -18.81 -21.58
C LEU A 11 -4.44 -18.22 -20.68
N ALA A 12 -4.60 -18.70 -19.45
CA ALA A 12 -5.55 -18.16 -18.49
C ALA A 12 -5.18 -16.73 -18.07
N PHE A 13 -3.89 -16.49 -17.80
CA PHE A 13 -3.39 -15.14 -17.50
C PHE A 13 -3.57 -14.18 -18.69
N GLY A 14 -3.24 -14.61 -19.90
CA GLY A 14 -3.45 -13.80 -21.10
C GLY A 14 -4.92 -13.43 -21.33
N ALA A 15 -5.85 -14.36 -21.06
CA ALA A 15 -7.28 -14.12 -21.19
C ALA A 15 -7.81 -13.10 -20.17
N ILE A 16 -7.29 -13.11 -18.94
CA ILE A 16 -7.67 -12.16 -17.88
C ILE A 16 -7.20 -10.74 -18.24
N VAL A 17 -5.94 -10.60 -18.69
CA VAL A 17 -5.38 -9.30 -19.10
C VAL A 17 -6.17 -8.72 -20.29
N PHE A 18 -6.53 -9.54 -21.27
CA PHE A 18 -7.36 -9.09 -22.40
C PHE A 18 -8.79 -8.71 -21.98
N ALA A 19 -9.38 -9.42 -21.01
CA ALA A 19 -10.72 -9.09 -20.51
C ALA A 19 -10.73 -7.75 -19.77
N ILE A 20 -9.70 -7.46 -18.98
CA ILE A 20 -9.56 -6.17 -18.26
C ILE A 20 -9.38 -5.03 -19.27
N ALA A 21 -8.48 -5.19 -20.27
CA ALA A 21 -8.28 -4.17 -21.30
C ALA A 21 -9.55 -3.91 -22.14
N GLY A 22 -10.30 -4.97 -22.49
CA GLY A 22 -11.57 -4.85 -23.20
C GLY A 22 -12.66 -4.17 -22.38
N ALA A 23 -12.71 -4.40 -21.06
CA ALA A 23 -13.66 -3.73 -20.16
C ALA A 23 -13.39 -2.22 -20.07
N TRP A 24 -12.11 -1.81 -20.05
CA TRP A 24 -11.71 -0.40 -20.04
C TRP A 24 -12.11 0.33 -21.34
N GLN A 25 -11.84 -0.26 -22.50
CA GLN A 25 -12.26 0.33 -23.78
C GLN A 25 -13.79 0.46 -23.91
N TRP A 26 -14.55 -0.43 -23.28
CA TRP A 26 -16.01 -0.39 -23.32
C TRP A 26 -16.62 0.69 -22.40
N ILE A 27 -15.90 1.08 -21.35
CA ILE A 27 -16.30 2.18 -20.45
C ILE A 27 -16.03 3.53 -21.12
N GLU A 28 -14.87 3.69 -21.77
CA GLU A 28 -14.50 4.93 -22.49
C GLU A 28 -15.35 5.19 -23.74
N GLY A 29 -15.91 4.13 -24.33
CA GLY A 29 -16.76 4.23 -25.52
C GLY A 29 -18.20 4.68 -25.25
N ARG A 30 -18.62 4.89 -23.99
CA ARG A 30 -20.01 5.30 -23.71
C ARG A 30 -20.18 6.82 -23.87
N PRO A 31 -20.99 7.30 -24.84
CA PRO A 31 -21.40 8.69 -24.85
C PRO A 31 -22.27 8.95 -23.61
N ILE A 32 -21.88 9.94 -22.82
CA ILE A 32 -22.70 10.46 -21.72
C ILE A 32 -23.85 11.25 -22.36
N ASP A 33 -25.02 10.62 -22.53
CA ASP A 33 -26.24 11.30 -22.94
C ASP A 33 -26.65 12.29 -21.84
N SER A 34 -26.12 13.52 -21.95
CA SER A 34 -26.39 14.60 -21.02
C SER A 34 -27.70 15.27 -21.38
N ILE A 35 -28.74 14.99 -20.59
CA ILE A 35 -29.97 15.80 -20.56
C ILE A 35 -29.53 17.22 -20.17
N THR A 36 -29.59 18.13 -21.15
CA THR A 36 -29.20 19.53 -20.98
C THR A 36 -30.22 20.24 -20.11
N THR A 37 -29.90 20.42 -18.82
CA THR A 37 -30.51 21.47 -17.98
C THR A 37 -29.51 22.61 -17.90
N VAL A 38 -29.87 23.76 -18.46
CA VAL A 38 -29.01 24.95 -18.47
C VAL A 38 -29.06 25.60 -17.09
N THR A 39 -28.04 25.31 -16.27
CA THR A 39 -27.70 26.11 -15.09
C THR A 39 -26.41 26.85 -15.41
N THR A 40 -26.46 28.18 -15.46
CA THR A 40 -25.27 29.01 -15.66
C THR A 40 -24.48 29.08 -14.37
N THR A 41 -23.44 28.24 -14.26
CA THR A 41 -22.46 28.29 -13.18
C THR A 41 -21.20 28.95 -13.72
N THR A 42 -20.77 30.06 -13.11
CA THR A 42 -19.47 30.67 -13.41
C THR A 42 -18.38 29.82 -12.77
N THR A 43 -17.71 28.99 -13.56
CA THR A 43 -16.56 28.19 -13.10
C THR A 43 -15.28 29.01 -13.27
N THR A 44 -14.64 29.38 -12.17
CA THR A 44 -13.25 29.84 -12.18
C THR A 44 -12.36 28.62 -12.42
N SER A 45 -11.78 28.49 -13.60
CA SER A 45 -10.79 27.45 -13.90
C SER A 45 -9.46 27.81 -13.24
N THR A 46 -9.16 27.22 -12.10
CA THR A 46 -7.79 27.17 -11.59
C THR A 46 -7.06 26.07 -12.36
N THR A 47 -6.16 26.43 -13.25
CA THR A 47 -5.27 25.47 -13.91
C THR A 47 -4.26 24.98 -12.88
N THR A 48 -4.56 23.89 -12.20
CA THR A 48 -3.55 23.14 -11.44
C THR A 48 -2.68 22.42 -12.47
N THR A 49 -1.49 22.96 -12.74
CA THR A 49 -0.43 22.21 -13.40
C THR A 49 -0.02 21.06 -12.48
N VAL A 50 -0.64 19.90 -12.68
CA VAL A 50 -0.06 18.63 -12.22
C VAL A 50 1.23 18.46 -13.01
N PRO A 51 2.41 18.29 -12.37
CA PRO A 51 3.60 17.91 -13.10
C PRO A 51 3.30 16.57 -13.78
N GLN A 52 3.14 16.63 -15.09
CA GLN A 52 2.97 15.45 -15.93
C GLN A 52 4.28 14.66 -15.80
N SER A 53 4.25 13.54 -15.07
CA SER A 53 5.39 12.64 -14.94
C SER A 53 5.88 12.31 -16.34
N THR A 54 7.02 12.89 -16.69
CA THR A 54 7.81 12.53 -17.85
C THR A 54 7.96 11.02 -17.84
N THR A 55 7.62 10.38 -18.95
CA THR A 55 7.87 8.98 -19.26
C THR A 55 9.28 8.58 -18.85
N THR A 56 9.45 8.10 -17.63
CA THR A 56 10.56 7.23 -17.24
C THR A 56 10.38 5.99 -18.10
N LEU A 57 11.41 5.56 -18.83
CA LEU A 57 11.33 4.28 -19.51
C LEU A 57 11.01 3.23 -18.45
N LEU A 58 10.15 2.25 -18.77
CA LEU A 58 9.73 1.21 -17.82
C LEU A 58 10.95 0.58 -17.11
N GLU A 59 12.05 0.43 -17.84
CA GLU A 59 13.33 -0.06 -17.35
C GLU A 59 13.93 0.83 -16.24
N ASP A 60 13.91 2.15 -16.40
CA ASP A 60 14.40 3.10 -15.41
C ASP A 60 13.55 3.05 -14.11
N ALA A 61 12.23 2.89 -14.25
CA ALA A 61 11.32 2.77 -13.11
C ALA A 61 11.57 1.46 -12.33
N VAL A 62 11.82 0.36 -13.04
CA VAL A 62 12.20 -0.93 -12.43
C VAL A 62 13.55 -0.82 -11.74
N GLU A 63 14.57 -0.25 -12.37
CA GLU A 63 15.89 -0.06 -11.76
C GLU A 63 15.82 0.79 -10.50
N ALA A 64 15.09 1.92 -10.55
CA ALA A 64 14.86 2.78 -9.40
C ALA A 64 14.15 2.04 -8.26
N THR A 65 13.13 1.24 -8.59
CA THR A 65 12.38 0.42 -7.62
C THR A 65 13.31 -0.58 -6.92
N CYS A 66 14.14 -1.30 -7.69
CA CYS A 66 15.02 -2.32 -7.14
C CYS A 66 16.15 -1.72 -6.29
N ARG A 67 16.73 -0.60 -6.71
CA ARG A 67 17.72 0.13 -5.90
C ARG A 67 17.12 0.57 -4.55
N ARG A 68 15.98 1.26 -4.58
CA ARG A 68 15.31 1.75 -3.35
C ARG A 68 14.90 0.61 -2.42
N SER A 69 14.45 -0.52 -2.98
CA SER A 69 14.09 -1.71 -2.21
C SER A 69 15.31 -2.36 -1.55
N ALA A 70 16.46 -2.39 -2.24
CA ALA A 70 17.70 -2.89 -1.67
C ALA A 70 18.21 -2.00 -0.53
N GLU A 71 18.13 -0.67 -0.71
CA GLU A 71 18.46 0.32 0.32
C GLU A 71 17.56 0.15 1.55
N PHE A 72 16.23 0.07 1.34
CA PHE A 72 15.27 -0.16 2.42
C PHE A 72 15.60 -1.41 3.25
N VAL A 73 15.84 -2.55 2.60
CA VAL A 73 16.15 -3.81 3.29
C VAL A 73 17.51 -3.74 4.00
N ALA A 74 18.49 -3.06 3.42
CA ALA A 74 19.79 -2.87 4.05
C ALA A 74 19.66 -2.01 5.32
N GLU A 75 18.91 -0.91 5.26
CA GLU A 75 18.67 -0.03 6.40
C GLU A 75 17.81 -0.71 7.48
N ALA A 76 16.78 -1.45 7.09
CA ALA A 76 15.94 -2.21 8.02
C ALA A 76 16.74 -3.22 8.84
N LYS A 77 17.76 -3.86 8.25
CA LYS A 77 18.66 -4.80 8.95
C LYS A 77 19.59 -4.13 9.97
N LEU A 78 19.75 -2.81 9.91
CA LEU A 78 20.57 -2.06 10.86
C LEU A 78 19.76 -1.62 12.09
N ILE A 79 18.43 -1.77 12.06
CA ILE A 79 17.56 -1.46 13.18
C ILE A 79 17.74 -2.54 14.26
N PRO A 80 18.12 -2.17 15.50
CA PRO A 80 18.21 -3.14 16.60
C PRO A 80 16.86 -3.78 16.91
N ASP A 81 16.85 -5.09 17.19
CA ASP A 81 15.63 -5.87 17.46
C ASP A 81 14.81 -5.33 18.66
N ASP A 82 15.45 -4.64 19.60
CA ASP A 82 14.83 -4.05 20.80
C ASP A 82 14.28 -2.63 20.60
N SER A 83 14.37 -2.09 19.38
CA SER A 83 13.94 -0.71 19.07
C SER A 83 12.43 -0.51 18.98
N GLY A 84 11.65 -1.60 19.11
CA GLY A 84 10.21 -1.60 18.89
C GLY A 84 9.81 -1.36 17.42
N PRO A 85 8.50 -1.25 17.12
CA PRO A 85 8.01 -1.20 15.75
C PRO A 85 8.17 0.17 15.07
N GLY A 86 8.42 1.23 15.84
CA GLY A 86 8.42 2.61 15.37
C GLY A 86 9.47 2.92 14.30
N PRO A 87 10.78 2.63 14.53
CA PRO A 87 11.82 2.92 13.54
C PRO A 87 11.58 2.24 12.19
N LEU A 88 11.18 0.97 12.20
CA LEU A 88 10.89 0.24 10.97
C LEU A 88 9.65 0.81 10.26
N ALA A 89 8.61 1.20 10.99
CA ALA A 89 7.41 1.80 10.41
C ALA A 89 7.70 3.15 9.74
N ARG A 90 8.54 4.02 10.34
CA ARG A 90 8.97 5.28 9.72
C ARG A 90 9.82 5.04 8.47
N LEU A 91 10.74 4.08 8.54
CA LEU A 91 11.56 3.70 7.40
C LEU A 91 10.70 3.14 6.25
N ALA A 92 9.72 2.30 6.57
CA ALA A 92 8.78 1.76 5.60
C ALA A 92 7.90 2.86 4.97
N LEU A 93 7.39 3.82 5.76
CA LEU A 93 6.67 4.97 5.22
C LEU A 93 7.53 5.75 4.20
N SER A 94 8.77 6.05 4.55
CA SER A 94 9.70 6.74 3.64
C SER A 94 9.90 5.96 2.36
N TYR A 95 10.16 4.65 2.46
CA TYR A 95 10.37 3.77 1.31
C TYR A 95 9.14 3.71 0.39
N TRP A 96 7.94 3.49 0.94
CA TRP A 96 6.72 3.38 0.14
C TRP A 96 6.33 4.70 -0.51
N SER A 97 6.51 5.83 0.20
CA SER A 97 6.28 7.17 -0.37
C SER A 97 7.23 7.46 -1.52
N ASP A 98 8.49 7.07 -1.37
CA ASP A 98 9.50 7.21 -2.41
C ASP A 98 9.22 6.32 -3.63
N LEU A 99 8.70 5.11 -3.40
CA LEU A 99 8.26 4.23 -4.46
C LEU A 99 7.03 4.77 -5.19
N GLU A 100 6.07 5.38 -4.50
CA GLU A 100 4.87 5.94 -5.11
C GLU A 100 5.20 6.93 -6.23
N VAL A 101 6.27 7.72 -6.05
CA VAL A 101 6.74 8.72 -7.02
C VAL A 101 7.36 8.10 -8.28
N VAL A 102 7.98 6.92 -8.17
CA VAL A 102 8.72 6.27 -9.26
C VAL A 102 8.03 5.03 -9.82
N ALA A 103 6.96 4.58 -9.17
CA ALA A 103 6.22 3.39 -9.55
C ALA A 103 5.52 3.58 -10.90
N VAL A 104 5.33 2.45 -11.59
CA VAL A 104 4.45 2.38 -12.76
C VAL A 104 3.01 2.67 -12.35
N GLU A 105 2.26 3.32 -13.22
CA GLU A 105 0.88 3.78 -12.94
C GLU A 105 -0.05 2.66 -12.43
N SER A 106 0.16 1.42 -12.90
CA SER A 106 -0.62 0.26 -12.45
C SER A 106 -0.39 -0.16 -11.00
N ALA A 107 0.68 0.32 -10.36
CA ALA A 107 1.05 0.00 -8.98
C ALA A 107 0.83 1.17 -8.02
N THR A 108 0.68 2.40 -8.52
CA THR A 108 0.57 3.62 -7.70
C THR A 108 -0.59 3.56 -6.71
N VAL A 109 -1.75 3.03 -7.11
CA VAL A 109 -2.93 2.93 -6.22
C VAL A 109 -2.65 2.02 -5.02
N GLU A 110 -2.05 0.86 -5.26
CA GLU A 110 -1.75 -0.10 -4.19
C GLU A 110 -0.64 0.42 -3.28
N ILE A 111 0.37 1.08 -3.85
CA ILE A 111 1.46 1.70 -3.07
C ILE A 111 0.94 2.87 -2.24
N GLY A 112 0.07 3.73 -2.80
CA GLY A 112 -0.57 4.83 -2.08
C GLY A 112 -1.39 4.33 -0.88
N ALA A 113 -2.11 3.21 -1.04
CA ALA A 113 -2.83 2.60 0.08
C ALA A 113 -1.90 2.09 1.20
N VAL A 114 -0.70 1.61 0.85
CA VAL A 114 0.33 1.24 1.83
C VAL A 114 0.90 2.47 2.53
N VAL A 115 1.11 3.58 1.80
CA VAL A 115 1.53 4.86 2.37
C VAL A 115 0.50 5.36 3.39
N ASP A 116 -0.78 5.39 3.02
CA ASP A 116 -1.89 5.79 3.89
C ASP A 116 -1.97 4.91 5.16
N TYR A 117 -1.71 3.61 5.02
CA TYR A 117 -1.63 2.69 6.15
C TYR A 117 -0.50 3.08 7.12
N TYR A 118 0.74 3.26 6.63
CA TYR A 118 1.87 3.57 7.50
C TYR A 118 1.74 4.96 8.13
N GLN A 119 1.20 5.94 7.41
CA GLN A 119 0.85 7.24 7.99
C GLN A 119 -0.17 7.07 9.11
N SER A 120 -1.28 6.37 8.86
CA SER A 120 -2.30 6.11 9.88
C SER A 120 -1.76 5.35 11.09
N TYR A 121 -0.86 4.39 10.89
CA TYR A 121 -0.22 3.64 11.96
C TYR A 121 0.67 4.54 12.82
N LEU A 122 1.52 5.36 12.20
CA LEU A 122 2.39 6.29 12.92
C LEU A 122 1.57 7.35 13.67
N ASP A 123 0.58 7.98 13.03
CA ASP A 123 -0.31 8.97 13.65
C ASP A 123 -1.05 8.40 14.87
N THR A 124 -1.43 7.12 14.82
CA THR A 124 -2.16 6.45 15.91
C THR A 124 -1.22 6.01 17.04
N ALA A 125 -0.03 5.49 16.72
CA ALA A 125 0.82 4.79 17.69
C ALA A 125 1.98 5.65 18.24
N GLU A 126 2.51 6.59 17.46
CA GLU A 126 3.64 7.43 17.86
C GLU A 126 3.37 8.31 19.10
N PRO A 127 2.17 8.90 19.29
CA PRO A 127 1.85 9.65 20.50
C PRO A 127 1.97 8.83 21.80
N PHE A 128 1.84 7.51 21.69
CA PHE A 128 1.91 6.55 22.79
C PHE A 128 3.21 5.74 22.77
N ALA A 129 4.24 6.21 22.06
CA ALA A 129 5.51 5.52 21.89
C ALA A 129 5.38 4.05 21.45
N PHE A 130 4.32 3.74 20.68
CA PHE A 130 3.96 2.40 20.22
C PHE A 130 3.60 1.41 21.34
N ASP A 131 3.32 1.88 22.55
CA ASP A 131 2.82 1.04 23.64
C ASP A 131 1.35 0.66 23.40
N THR A 132 1.09 -0.62 23.19
CA THR A 132 -0.27 -1.10 22.90
C THR A 132 -1.22 -0.94 24.08
N ALA A 133 -0.74 -1.04 25.32
CA ALA A 133 -1.60 -0.89 26.49
C ALA A 133 -2.04 0.57 26.64
N ASP A 134 -1.12 1.52 26.46
CA ASP A 134 -1.45 2.95 26.50
C ASP A 134 -2.42 3.33 25.36
N ILE A 135 -2.23 2.79 24.15
CA ILE A 135 -3.16 3.02 23.03
C ILE A 135 -4.55 2.43 23.33
N ILE A 136 -4.63 1.25 23.95
CA ILE A 136 -5.93 0.63 24.33
C ILE A 136 -6.66 1.48 25.38
N LEU A 137 -5.93 2.02 26.36
CA LEU A 137 -6.51 2.73 27.50
C LEU A 137 -6.83 4.20 27.20
N GLU A 138 -5.98 4.87 26.41
CA GLU A 138 -6.00 6.33 26.24
C GLU A 138 -6.17 6.79 24.79
N GLY A 139 -5.96 5.89 23.82
CA GLY A 139 -5.96 6.19 22.39
C GLY A 139 -7.21 5.74 21.63
N ASP A 140 -7.12 5.80 20.30
CA ASP A 140 -8.13 5.26 19.39
C ASP A 140 -7.92 3.75 19.21
N LYS A 141 -8.38 2.99 20.20
CA LYS A 141 -8.29 1.53 20.22
C LYS A 141 -8.85 0.89 18.97
N GLU A 142 -10.02 1.33 18.50
CA GLU A 142 -10.73 0.72 17.37
C GLU A 142 -9.92 0.89 16.07
N ARG A 143 -9.40 2.10 15.84
CA ARG A 143 -8.52 2.36 14.70
C ARG A 143 -7.22 1.56 14.81
N PHE A 144 -6.59 1.54 15.98
CA PHE A 144 -5.33 0.82 16.18
C PHE A 144 -5.51 -0.69 15.96
N GLN A 145 -6.57 -1.29 16.51
CA GLN A 145 -6.90 -2.69 16.30
C GLN A 145 -7.06 -3.01 14.82
N GLN A 146 -7.75 -2.17 14.05
CA GLN A 146 -7.88 -2.36 12.60
C GLN A 146 -6.54 -2.33 11.87
N LEU A 147 -5.62 -1.46 12.28
CA LEU A 147 -4.29 -1.33 11.67
C LEU A 147 -3.40 -2.53 11.97
N VAL A 148 -3.37 -3.04 13.22
CA VAL A 148 -2.43 -4.12 13.59
C VAL A 148 -2.97 -5.53 13.40
N THR A 149 -4.29 -5.72 13.29
CA THR A 149 -4.89 -7.07 13.16
C THR A 149 -5.27 -7.44 11.73
N ARG A 150 -5.21 -6.48 10.79
CA ARG A 150 -5.58 -6.70 9.39
C ARG A 150 -4.41 -6.42 8.47
N PRO A 151 -4.28 -7.15 7.36
CA PRO A 151 -3.33 -6.80 6.31
C PRO A 151 -3.62 -5.39 5.79
N ALA A 152 -2.57 -4.58 5.64
CA ALA A 152 -2.62 -3.28 5.04
C ALA A 152 -3.09 -3.42 3.58
N PRO A 153 -4.06 -2.62 3.14
CA PRO A 153 -4.50 -2.63 1.75
C PRO A 153 -3.31 -2.41 0.80
N GLY A 154 -3.26 -3.19 -0.28
CA GLY A 154 -2.22 -3.10 -1.30
C GLY A 154 -0.83 -3.60 -0.91
N LEU A 155 -0.57 -3.95 0.35
CA LEU A 155 0.76 -4.36 0.80
C LEU A 155 1.19 -5.69 0.16
N GLU A 156 0.33 -6.70 0.13
CA GLU A 156 0.66 -8.00 -0.46
C GLU A 156 0.95 -7.88 -1.96
N ALA A 157 0.14 -7.10 -2.69
CA ALA A 157 0.33 -6.86 -4.12
C ALA A 157 1.63 -6.09 -4.38
N SER A 158 1.88 -5.02 -3.64
CA SER A 158 3.08 -4.18 -3.78
C SER A 158 4.35 -4.95 -3.43
N ARG A 159 4.33 -5.75 -2.36
CA ARG A 159 5.46 -6.63 -2.00
C ARG A 159 5.70 -7.70 -3.05
N SER A 160 4.64 -8.34 -3.54
CA SER A 160 4.74 -9.35 -4.60
C SER A 160 5.36 -8.77 -5.87
N MET A 161 5.01 -7.53 -6.22
CA MET A 161 5.62 -6.81 -7.33
C MET A 161 7.12 -6.62 -7.11
N VAL A 162 7.54 -6.11 -5.94
CA VAL A 162 8.96 -5.91 -5.62
C VAL A 162 9.73 -7.22 -5.62
N THR A 163 9.17 -8.29 -5.03
CA THR A 163 9.79 -9.61 -5.05
C THR A 163 9.90 -10.17 -6.47
N PHE A 164 8.88 -10.00 -7.31
CA PHE A 164 8.92 -10.45 -8.69
C PHE A 164 9.99 -9.70 -9.51
N LEU A 165 9.97 -8.36 -9.47
CA LEU A 165 10.86 -7.52 -10.27
C LEU A 165 12.31 -7.56 -9.78
N CYS A 166 12.51 -7.56 -8.47
CA CYS A 166 13.81 -7.30 -7.86
C CYS A 166 14.39 -8.49 -7.10
N GLN A 167 13.61 -9.56 -6.88
CA GLN A 167 13.99 -10.72 -6.05
C GLN A 167 14.37 -10.31 -4.61
N ILE A 168 13.68 -9.29 -4.09
CA ILE A 168 13.88 -8.75 -2.74
C ILE A 168 12.62 -8.99 -1.92
N GLU A 169 12.80 -9.54 -0.72
CA GLU A 169 11.76 -9.66 0.28
C GLU A 169 11.72 -8.38 1.12
N VAL A 170 10.62 -7.65 1.00
CA VAL A 170 10.35 -6.44 1.77
C VAL A 170 9.79 -6.85 3.14
N PRO A 171 10.30 -6.29 4.27
CA PRO A 171 9.75 -6.50 5.61
C PRO A 171 8.22 -6.43 5.69
N ASP A 172 7.64 -7.26 6.56
CA ASP A 172 6.22 -7.24 6.87
C ASP A 172 5.81 -5.96 7.61
N GLN A 173 4.51 -5.65 7.59
CA GLN A 173 3.94 -4.62 8.47
C GLN A 173 4.01 -5.06 9.96
N PRO A 174 4.01 -4.09 10.89
CA PRO A 174 3.69 -4.38 12.28
C PRO A 174 2.31 -5.05 12.39
N SER A 175 2.24 -6.19 13.09
CA SER A 175 0.98 -6.91 13.28
C SER A 175 0.89 -7.59 14.64
N ILE A 176 -0.33 -7.72 15.14
CA ILE A 176 -0.70 -8.42 16.37
C ILE A 176 -1.88 -9.32 16.02
N SER A 177 -1.87 -10.57 16.50
CA SER A 177 -3.01 -11.46 16.24
C SER A 177 -4.28 -10.93 16.94
N PRO A 178 -5.48 -11.05 16.34
CA PRO A 178 -6.73 -10.60 16.97
C PRO A 178 -6.89 -11.13 18.40
N ARG A 179 -6.63 -12.42 18.61
CA ARG A 179 -6.72 -13.06 19.93
C ARG A 179 -5.75 -12.48 20.95
N SER A 180 -4.54 -12.11 20.52
CA SER A 180 -3.54 -11.50 21.40
C SER A 180 -3.95 -10.09 21.80
N PHE A 181 -4.57 -9.35 20.88
CA PHE A 181 -5.12 -8.03 21.15
C PHE A 181 -6.28 -8.12 22.15
N ASP A 182 -7.26 -8.98 21.88
CA ASP A 182 -8.44 -9.16 22.75
C ASP A 182 -8.02 -9.61 24.16
N ALA A 183 -7.08 -10.55 24.28
CA ALA A 183 -6.60 -11.02 25.58
C ALA A 183 -5.80 -9.97 26.37
N LEU A 184 -5.20 -8.98 25.69
CA LEU A 184 -4.55 -7.85 26.32
C LEU A 184 -5.60 -6.83 26.78
N GLU A 185 -6.58 -6.54 25.92
CA GLU A 185 -7.71 -5.66 26.25
C GLU A 185 -8.47 -6.16 27.48
N ASP A 186 -8.88 -7.43 27.51
CA ASP A 186 -9.61 -8.02 28.64
C ASP A 186 -8.84 -7.85 29.95
N ARG A 187 -7.52 -8.05 29.92
CA ARG A 187 -6.65 -7.94 31.10
C ARG A 187 -6.53 -6.50 31.61
N LEU A 188 -6.55 -5.52 30.71
CA LEU A 188 -6.42 -4.12 31.04
C LEU A 188 -7.74 -3.52 31.53
N LEU A 189 -8.87 -3.95 30.95
CA LEU A 189 -10.18 -3.38 31.24
C LEU A 189 -10.95 -4.10 32.34
N ASP A 190 -10.70 -5.40 32.57
CA ASP A 190 -11.36 -6.20 33.62
C ASP A 190 -10.33 -7.03 34.41
N PRO A 191 -9.51 -6.37 35.27
CA PRO A 191 -8.48 -7.06 36.03
C PRO A 191 -9.08 -8.00 37.10
N PRO A 192 -8.43 -9.14 37.39
CA PRO A 192 -8.93 -10.15 38.34
C PRO A 192 -9.07 -9.67 39.79
#